data_AF-A0A0F2JE77-F1
#
_entry.id   AF-A0A0F2JE77-F1
#
_cell.length_a   1.000
_cell.length_b   1.000
_cell.length_c   1.000
_cell.angle_alpha   90.00
_cell.angle_beta   90.00
_cell.angle_gamma   90.00
#
_symmetry.space_group_name_H-M   'P 1'
#
loop_
_entity.id
_entity.type
_entity.pdbx_description
1 polymer ?
#
loop_
_entity_poly.entity_id
_entity_poly.type
_entity_poly.pdbx_seq_one_letter_code
_entity_poly.pdbx_strand_id
1 'polypeptide(L)'
;MMDLYALGILWSIGSPIEDRYPYFMLRHHERYFLDVVHKALNVSTSVFEGKSRTGPQYKLKLFNFDLSKLTQYGWQPRISEQRSYPIIPEHVDFIRAYFELHSS
;
A
#
# COMPACT_ATOMS: atom_id res chain seq x y z
N MET A 1 -7.68 -14.95 -1.57
CA MET A 1 -8.43 -13.68 -1.49
C MET A 1 -7.51 -12.66 -0.83
N MET A 2 -7.47 -11.41 -1.31
CA MET A 2 -6.64 -10.37 -0.69
C MET A 2 -7.22 -10.00 0.68
N ASP A 3 -6.38 -9.83 1.69
CA ASP A 3 -6.79 -9.24 2.97
C ASP A 3 -7.27 -7.80 2.74
N LEU A 4 -8.51 -7.48 3.15
CA LEU A 4 -9.13 -6.20 2.82
C LEU A 4 -8.54 -5.01 3.58
N TYR A 5 -7.96 -5.24 4.76
CA TYR A 5 -7.25 -4.20 5.50
C TYR A 5 -5.91 -3.89 4.81
N ALA A 6 -5.16 -4.92 4.41
CA ALA A 6 -3.95 -4.76 3.60
C ALA A 6 -4.26 -4.11 2.24
N LEU A 7 -5.39 -4.46 1.61
CA LEU A 7 -5.87 -3.78 0.41
C LEU A 7 -6.09 -2.28 0.65
N GLY A 8 -6.69 -1.88 1.78
CA GLY A 8 -6.87 -0.47 2.14
C GLY A 8 -5.55 0.29 2.25
N ILE A 9 -4.51 -0.34 2.80
CA ILE A 9 -3.16 0.24 2.89
C ILE A 9 -2.53 0.37 1.49
N LEU A 10 -2.54 -0.71 0.70
CA LEU A 10 -2.04 -0.72 -0.68
C LEU A 10 -2.75 0.33 -1.54
N TRP A 11 -4.06 0.49 -1.33
CA TRP A 11 -4.87 1.49 -2.01
C TRP A 11 -4.45 2.90 -1.63
N SER A 12 -4.24 3.16 -0.35
CA SER A 12 -4.01 4.51 0.16
C SER A 12 -2.66 5.08 -0.26
N ILE A 13 -1.58 4.31 -0.08
CA ILE A 13 -0.20 4.80 -0.19
C ILE A 13 0.65 4.07 -1.23
N GLY A 14 0.08 3.06 -1.89
CA GLY A 14 0.76 2.31 -2.94
C GLY A 14 1.05 3.15 -4.17
N SER A 15 2.29 3.04 -4.66
CA SER A 15 2.72 3.66 -5.90
C SER A 15 3.59 2.69 -6.71
N PRO A 16 3.27 2.43 -7.99
CA PRO A 16 4.20 1.78 -8.89
C PRO A 16 5.38 2.71 -9.12
N ILE A 17 6.59 2.16 -9.14
CA ILE A 17 7.81 2.86 -9.50
C ILE A 17 8.36 2.21 -10.77
N GLU A 18 8.36 2.98 -11.84
CA GLU A 18 8.94 2.61 -13.13
C GLU A 18 10.42 3.01 -13.13
N ASP A 19 11.29 2.03 -12.90
CA ASP A 19 12.74 2.16 -12.92
C ASP A 19 13.33 0.91 -13.60
N ARG A 20 14.67 0.80 -13.71
CA ARG A 20 15.36 -0.37 -14.27
C ARG A 20 14.89 -1.69 -13.64
N TYR A 21 14.53 -1.66 -12.36
CA TYR A 21 13.90 -2.76 -11.64
C TYR A 21 12.57 -2.27 -11.07
N PRO A 22 11.43 -2.46 -11.77
CA PRO A 22 10.14 -1.97 -11.30
C PRO A 22 9.72 -2.59 -9.97
N TYR A 23 9.10 -1.79 -9.11
CA TYR A 23 8.54 -2.26 -7.85
C TYR A 23 7.32 -1.43 -7.44
N PHE A 24 6.47 -2.01 -6.60
CA PHE A 24 5.41 -1.26 -5.93
C PHE A 24 5.92 -0.79 -4.57
N MET A 25 5.85 0.51 -4.31
CA MET A 25 6.40 1.13 -3.11
C MET A 25 5.29 1.49 -2.13
N LEU A 26 5.51 1.17 -0.86
CA LEU A 26 4.76 1.73 0.26
C LEU A 26 5.67 2.58 1.12
N ARG A 27 5.10 3.68 1.62
CA ARG A 27 5.84 4.68 2.37
C ARG A 27 4.93 5.30 3.43
N HIS A 28 5.36 5.28 4.69
CA HIS A 28 4.58 5.83 5.80
C HIS A 28 5.49 6.19 7.00
N HIS A 29 5.08 7.13 7.86
CA HIS A 29 5.82 7.47 9.09
C HIS A 29 5.61 6.45 10.19
N GLU A 30 4.46 5.78 10.23
CA GLU A 30 4.23 4.63 11.11
C GLU A 30 4.59 3.31 10.43
N ARG A 31 5.48 2.54 11.07
CA ARG A 31 5.95 1.23 10.57
C ARG A 31 4.84 0.18 10.54
N TYR A 32 3.90 0.26 11.47
CA TYR A 32 2.83 -0.73 11.66
C TYR A 32 2.12 -1.10 10.35
N PHE A 33 1.68 -0.12 9.55
CA PHE A 33 0.98 -0.38 8.29
C PHE A 33 1.82 -1.16 7.27
N LEU A 34 3.13 -0.93 7.24
CA LEU A 34 4.02 -1.63 6.32
C LEU A 34 4.25 -3.08 6.79
N ASP A 35 4.37 -3.30 8.10
CA ASP A 35 4.50 -4.64 8.67
C ASP A 35 3.23 -5.48 8.44
N VAL A 36 2.04 -4.86 8.49
CA VAL A 36 0.76 -5.52 8.14
C VAL A 36 0.77 -6.01 6.69
N VAL A 37 1.13 -5.16 5.73
CA VAL A 37 1.19 -5.56 4.32
C VAL A 37 2.28 -6.61 4.08
N HIS A 38 3.45 -6.44 4.71
CA HIS A 38 4.55 -7.40 4.64
C HIS A 38 4.08 -8.81 5.05
N LYS A 39 3.36 -8.92 6.17
CA LYS A 39 2.81 -10.19 6.67
C LYS A 39 1.71 -10.72 5.76
N ALA A 40 0.76 -9.87 5.35
CA ALA A 40 -0.39 -10.27 4.52
C ALA A 40 0.02 -10.82 3.15
N LEU A 41 1.09 -10.27 2.56
CA LEU A 41 1.60 -10.67 1.25
C LEU A 41 2.77 -11.66 1.30
N ASN A 42 3.24 -12.05 2.50
CA ASN A 42 4.42 -12.90 2.71
C ASN A 42 5.63 -12.42 1.88
N VAL A 43 5.96 -11.14 2.01
CA VAL A 43 6.99 -10.47 1.21
C VAL A 43 8.38 -10.81 1.76
N SER A 44 9.37 -10.99 0.88
CA SER A 44 10.75 -11.30 1.28
C SER A 44 11.57 -10.08 1.69
N THR A 45 11.18 -8.89 1.25
CA THR A 45 11.88 -7.63 1.55
C THR A 45 11.44 -7.08 2.90
N SER A 46 12.39 -6.80 3.78
CA SER A 46 12.09 -6.19 5.07
C SER A 46 11.67 -4.73 4.93
N VAL A 47 10.79 -4.28 5.84
CA VAL A 47 10.52 -2.86 6.06
C VAL A 47 11.80 -2.19 6.56
N PHE A 48 12.17 -1.06 5.93
CA PHE A 48 13.39 -0.33 6.24
C PHE A 48 13.12 1.15 6.46
N GLU A 49 13.95 1.78 7.27
CA GLU A 49 13.89 3.22 7.52
C GLU A 49 14.64 3.98 6.43
N GLY A 50 13.99 5.01 5.87
CA GLY A 50 14.61 5.99 4.99
C GLY A 50 14.88 7.29 5.72
N LYS A 51 15.98 7.96 5.37
CA LYS A 51 16.28 9.31 5.88
C LYS A 51 15.20 10.29 5.40
N SER A 52 14.59 11.00 6.33
CA SER A 52 13.71 12.15 6.06
C SER A 52 14.07 13.31 6.99
N ARG A 53 13.80 14.54 6.54
CA ARG A 53 14.04 15.77 7.29
C ARG A 53 13.04 15.97 8.44
N THR A 54 11.88 15.32 8.37
CA THR A 54 10.72 15.58 9.24
C THR A 54 10.45 14.47 10.26
N GLY A 55 11.38 13.54 10.44
CA GLY A 55 11.22 12.36 11.30
C GLY A 55 11.44 11.04 10.55
N PRO A 56 11.24 9.89 11.22
CA PRO A 56 11.42 8.58 10.60
C PRO A 56 10.41 8.36 9.47
N GLN A 57 10.84 7.67 8.43
CA GLN A 57 10.05 7.44 7.23
C GLN A 57 10.31 6.01 6.76
N TYR A 58 9.36 5.11 7.02
CA TYR A 58 9.50 3.70 6.72
C TYR A 58 9.06 3.40 5.30
N LYS A 59 9.71 2.42 4.69
CA LYS A 59 9.52 2.03 3.29
C LYS A 59 9.46 0.52 3.16
N LEU A 60 8.58 0.05 2.27
CA LEU A 60 8.50 -1.35 1.85
C LEU A 60 8.48 -1.40 0.31
N LYS A 61 9.39 -2.19 -0.26
CA LYS A 61 9.49 -2.42 -1.70
C LYS A 61 8.93 -3.77 -2.05
N LEU A 62 7.86 -3.82 -2.82
CA LEU A 62 7.29 -5.05 -3.35
C LEU A 62 7.80 -5.26 -4.78
N PHE A 63 8.88 -6.03 -4.92
CA PHE A 63 9.38 -6.44 -6.24
C PHE A 63 8.44 -7.47 -6.86
N ASN A 64 8.29 -7.42 -8.19
CA ASN A 64 7.39 -8.31 -8.95
C ASN A 64 5.94 -8.31 -8.42
N PHE A 65 5.49 -7.19 -7.84
CA PHE A 65 4.11 -7.05 -7.40
C PHE A 65 3.18 -7.06 -8.62
N ASP A 66 2.29 -8.04 -8.64
CA ASP A 66 1.27 -8.16 -9.68
C ASP A 66 0.18 -7.09 -9.49
N LEU A 67 0.30 -5.99 -10.23
CA LEU A 67 -0.61 -4.86 -10.16
C LEU A 67 -2.04 -5.23 -10.57
N SER A 68 -2.22 -6.34 -11.32
CA SER A 68 -3.56 -6.83 -11.69
C SER A 68 -4.39 -7.18 -10.44
N LYS A 69 -3.73 -7.53 -9.34
CA LYS A 69 -4.38 -7.78 -8.04
C LYS A 69 -5.10 -6.56 -7.49
N LEU A 70 -4.71 -5.35 -7.90
CA LEU A 70 -5.35 -4.10 -7.50
C LEU A 70 -6.28 -3.58 -8.59
N THR A 71 -5.87 -3.62 -9.86
CA THR A 71 -6.68 -3.08 -10.96
C THR A 71 -7.97 -3.86 -11.19
N GLN A 72 -8.01 -5.16 -10.84
CA GLN A 72 -9.26 -5.94 -10.83
C GLN A 72 -10.33 -5.36 -9.90
N TYR A 73 -9.93 -4.59 -8.87
CA TYR A 73 -10.83 -3.91 -7.94
C TYR A 73 -11.09 -2.45 -8.33
N GLY A 74 -10.56 -1.97 -9.47
CA GLY A 74 -10.69 -0.59 -9.92
C GLY A 74 -9.58 0.34 -9.43
N TRP A 75 -8.43 -0.19 -8.99
CA TRP A 75 -7.35 0.66 -8.47
C TRP A 75 -6.82 1.61 -9.53
N GLN A 76 -6.62 2.86 -9.12
CA GLN A 76 -6.03 3.93 -9.91
C GLN A 76 -4.86 4.55 -9.12
N PRO A 77 -3.81 5.04 -9.83
CA PRO A 77 -2.70 5.75 -9.23
C PRO A 77 -3.14 6.84 -8.26
N ARG A 78 -2.35 7.04 -7.19
CA ARG A 78 -2.65 8.07 -6.18
C ARG A 78 -2.79 9.48 -6.76
N ILE A 79 -2.09 9.76 -7.86
CA ILE A 79 -2.10 11.06 -8.56
C ILE A 79 -3.19 11.19 -9.63
N SER A 80 -4.06 10.20 -9.80
CA SER A 80 -5.15 10.27 -10.77
C SER A 80 -6.18 11.34 -10.39
N GLU A 81 -6.75 12.03 -11.38
CA GLU A 81 -7.77 13.07 -11.20
C GLU A 81 -9.00 12.55 -10.44
N GLN A 82 -9.35 11.30 -10.69
CA GLN A 82 -10.40 10.58 -9.99
C GLN A 82 -9.84 9.27 -9.48
N ARG A 83 -10.29 8.87 -8.29
CA ARG A 83 -10.00 7.57 -7.70
C ARG A 83 -11.31 6.92 -7.30
N SER A 84 -11.71 5.91 -8.05
CA SER A 84 -12.91 5.13 -7.74
C SER A 84 -12.72 4.39 -6.42
N TYR A 85 -13.82 4.23 -5.69
CA TYR A 85 -13.88 3.33 -4.55
C TYR A 85 -13.72 1.88 -5.05
N PRO A 86 -13.02 0.98 -4.32
CA PRO A 86 -12.80 -0.39 -4.78
C PRO A 86 -14.09 -1.19 -4.91
N ILE A 87 -14.14 -2.08 -5.91
CA ILE A 87 -15.22 -3.04 -6.09
C ILE A 87 -14.90 -4.29 -5.25
N ILE A 88 -15.40 -4.35 -4.01
CA ILE A 88 -15.10 -5.40 -3.02
C ILE A 88 -16.37 -5.89 -2.30
N PRO A 89 -16.40 -7.15 -1.81
CA PRO A 89 -17.59 -7.74 -1.18
C PRO A 89 -17.88 -7.19 0.22
N GLU A 90 -16.84 -6.99 1.04
CA GLU A 90 -16.95 -6.31 2.33
C GLU A 90 -16.14 -5.01 2.33
N HIS A 91 -16.52 -4.06 3.20
CA HIS A 91 -15.95 -2.72 3.19
C HIS A 91 -15.30 -2.32 4.51
N VAL A 92 -15.69 -2.95 5.62
CA VAL A 92 -15.33 -2.51 6.98
C VAL A 92 -13.83 -2.44 7.17
N ASP A 93 -13.11 -3.50 6.83
CA ASP A 93 -11.65 -3.57 7.01
C ASP A 93 -10.91 -2.62 6.06
N PHE A 94 -11.38 -2.48 4.81
CA PHE A 94 -10.82 -1.54 3.86
C PHE A 94 -10.96 -0.08 4.35
N ILE A 95 -12.17 0.29 4.78
CA ILE A 95 -12.49 1.63 5.28
C ILE A 95 -11.70 1.91 6.57
N ARG A 96 -11.63 0.93 7.48
CA ARG A 96 -10.85 1.04 8.72
C ARG A 96 -9.39 1.34 8.41
N ALA A 97 -8.75 0.55 7.53
CA ALA A 97 -7.38 0.80 7.09
C ALA A 97 -7.20 2.20 6.50
N TYR A 98 -8.14 2.64 5.65
CA TYR A 98 -8.09 3.95 5.04
C TYR A 98 -8.14 5.07 6.07
N PHE A 99 -9.04 5.00 7.05
CA PHE A 99 -9.16 6.02 8.10
C PHE A 99 -7.97 6.01 9.06
N GLU A 100 -7.59 4.85 9.58
CA GLU A 100 -6.46 4.74 10.51
C GLU A 100 -5.17 5.28 9.89
N LEU A 101 -4.90 4.92 8.63
CA LEU A 101 -3.69 5.36 7.92
C LEU A 101 -3.66 6.88 7.67
N HIS A 102 -4.80 7.50 7.36
CA HIS A 102 -4.83 8.95 7.09
C HIS A 102 -5.01 9.81 8.34
N SER A 103 -5.30 9.20 9.50
CA SER A 103 -5.48 9.89 10.77
C SER A 103 -4.27 9.78 11.71
N SER A 104 -3.31 8.93 11.36
CA SER A 104 -2.02 8.74 12.05
C SER A 104 -0.99 9.80 11.69
#